data_AF-A0A6P3E2D9-F1
#
_entry.id   AF-A0A6P3E2D9-F1
#
_cell.length_a   1.000
_cell.length_b   1.000
_cell.length_c   1.000
_cell.angle_alpha   90.00
_cell.angle_beta   90.00
_cell.angle_gamma   90.00
#
_symmetry.space_group_name_H-M   'P 1'
#
loop_
_entity.id
_entity.type
_entity.pdbx_description
1 polymer ?
#
loop_
_entity_poly.entity_id
_entity_poly.type
_entity_poly.pdbx_seq_one_letter_code
_entity_poly.pdbx_strand_id
1 'polypeptide(L)'
;MGKHEVGTPKYIANKIKAKGLQKLRWYCQMCQKQCRDENGFKCHTMSESHHRQLLLFADNASRYMDQFSKEFSHGYLNLLKRQFGTRRVPANRVYQEYISDRGHIHMNATIWLTLTAFVKWLGRTGQCVVDETEKGWYVTYIDRDPETLAAQERKAKKQKMDKDDEERMMEFVEKQVEKGQQESNGQSETVKEPLTRVDNDTPLVLNMKINKKPKLLPIIKIEKADKGSTSTESVSMISNIKSEESSKGYMDKETRSIKSEKHTSKYSKDEDSREGWLREGLMVKVITKTLGDKYYKSKGIVQSVEKSNFVGKVKLKSPEEVENHVIKLDQEYLETVIPAFGKPVMILWGKYKGMMGVVYKLHIESYSIDVKLERDDIIVKNLPYEQICKYMI
;
A
#
# COMPACT_ATOMS: atom_id res chain seq x y z
N MET A 1 36.68 18.60 4.46
CA MET A 1 35.87 19.64 5.16
C MET A 1 35.37 19.06 6.47
N GLY A 2 35.81 19.60 7.61
CA GLY A 2 35.38 19.13 8.93
C GLY A 2 33.92 19.48 9.25
N LYS A 3 33.28 18.68 10.12
CA LYS A 3 31.98 19.03 10.71
C LYS A 3 32.21 20.17 11.73
N HIS A 4 31.41 21.24 11.67
CA HIS A 4 31.43 22.27 12.70
C HIS A 4 30.73 21.78 13.96
N GLU A 5 31.21 22.22 15.13
CA GLU A 5 30.74 21.77 16.43
C GLU A 5 29.28 22.14 16.70
N VAL A 6 28.63 21.36 17.56
CA VAL A 6 27.20 21.49 17.85
C VAL A 6 26.96 22.72 18.73
N GLY A 7 26.55 23.82 18.11
CA GLY A 7 26.22 25.08 18.79
C GLY A 7 26.89 26.31 18.18
N THR A 8 27.98 26.15 17.42
CA THR A 8 28.65 27.27 16.75
C THR A 8 27.66 28.03 15.84
N PRO A 9 27.72 29.38 15.72
CA PRO A 9 26.87 30.13 14.80
C PRO A 9 26.90 29.59 13.34
N LYS A 10 28.04 29.05 12.90
CA LYS A 10 28.20 28.40 11.59
C LYS A 10 27.50 27.03 11.48
N TYR A 11 27.39 26.27 12.59
CA TYR A 11 26.56 25.07 12.68
C TYR A 11 25.07 25.45 12.69
N ILE A 12 24.67 26.43 13.50
CA ILE A 12 23.28 26.93 13.57
C ILE A 12 22.83 27.46 12.20
N ALA A 13 23.63 28.30 11.54
CA ALA A 13 23.34 28.82 10.21
C ALA A 13 23.22 27.70 9.15
N ASN A 14 24.04 26.65 9.23
CA ASN A 14 23.90 25.48 8.35
C ASN A 14 22.65 24.64 8.68
N LYS A 15 22.29 24.49 9.96
CA LYS A 15 21.06 23.78 10.40
C LYS A 15 19.80 24.54 9.98
N ILE A 16 19.79 25.87 10.06
CA ILE A 16 18.72 26.74 9.55
C ILE A 16 18.64 26.65 8.02
N LYS A 17 19.77 26.82 7.31
CA LYS A 17 19.80 26.68 5.84
C LYS A 17 19.44 25.28 5.34
N ALA A 18 19.54 24.25 6.20
CA ALA A 18 19.06 22.89 5.93
C ALA A 18 17.57 22.66 6.23
N LYS A 19 16.91 23.49 7.06
CA LYS A 19 15.48 23.34 7.41
C LYS A 19 14.52 23.65 6.25
N GLY A 20 14.94 24.43 5.26
CA GLY A 20 14.14 24.68 4.06
C GLY A 20 13.94 23.42 3.21
N LEU A 21 12.79 23.32 2.54
CA LEU A 21 12.48 22.26 1.58
C LEU A 21 13.27 22.49 0.27
N GLN A 22 14.54 22.09 0.28
CA GLN A 22 15.45 22.24 -0.86
C GLN A 22 14.98 21.40 -2.06
N LYS A 23 15.24 21.87 -3.29
CA LYS A 23 14.80 21.19 -4.53
C LYS A 23 15.24 19.72 -4.55
N LEU A 24 14.28 18.81 -4.81
CA LEU A 24 14.49 17.35 -4.78
C LEU A 24 15.54 16.82 -5.78
N ARG A 25 15.97 17.63 -6.75
CA ARG A 25 17.00 17.31 -7.77
C ARG A 25 18.35 16.82 -7.20
N TRP A 26 18.62 17.05 -5.91
CA TRP A 26 19.86 16.65 -5.24
C TRP A 26 19.66 15.63 -4.10
N TYR A 27 18.54 14.90 -4.09
CA TYR A 27 18.29 13.80 -3.16
C TYR A 27 18.79 12.46 -3.71
N CYS A 28 19.46 11.66 -2.87
CA CYS A 28 19.82 10.28 -3.19
C CYS A 28 18.99 9.29 -2.36
N GLN A 29 18.14 8.51 -3.02
CA GLN A 29 17.26 7.51 -2.38
C GLN A 29 18.06 6.38 -1.70
N MET A 30 19.05 5.80 -2.39
CA MET A 30 19.83 4.65 -1.87
C MET A 30 20.55 4.97 -0.56
N CYS A 31 20.97 6.24 -0.41
CA CYS A 31 21.70 6.73 0.75
C CYS A 31 20.80 7.54 1.71
N GLN A 32 19.50 7.65 1.41
CA GLN A 32 18.49 8.52 2.05
C GLN A 32 18.96 9.96 2.29
N LYS A 33 19.86 10.48 1.43
CA LYS A 33 20.66 11.67 1.70
C LYS A 33 20.29 12.81 0.77
N GLN A 34 19.70 13.87 1.33
CA GLN A 34 19.54 15.13 0.62
C GLN A 34 20.86 15.91 0.59
N CYS A 35 21.42 16.07 -0.61
CA CYS A 35 22.53 17.00 -0.85
C CYS A 35 21.99 18.40 -1.10
N ARG A 36 22.79 19.43 -0.77
CA ARG A 36 22.33 20.82 -0.72
C ARG A 36 22.52 21.59 -2.03
N ASP A 37 23.54 21.22 -2.80
CA ASP A 37 24.00 21.89 -4.02
C ASP A 37 24.48 20.83 -5.01
N GLU A 38 24.54 21.14 -6.31
CA GLU A 38 24.93 20.15 -7.34
C GLU A 38 26.33 19.54 -7.12
N ASN A 39 27.31 20.35 -6.70
CA ASN A 39 28.64 19.84 -6.37
C ASN A 39 28.62 18.93 -5.13
N GLY A 40 27.72 19.19 -4.17
CA GLY A 40 27.50 18.30 -3.02
C GLY A 40 26.88 16.96 -3.42
N PHE A 41 26.06 16.95 -4.47
CA PHE A 41 25.52 15.72 -5.06
C PHE A 41 26.59 14.96 -5.87
N LYS A 42 27.37 15.63 -6.72
CA LYS A 42 28.49 15.01 -7.46
C LYS A 42 29.53 14.38 -6.52
N CYS A 43 29.96 15.09 -5.48
CA CYS A 43 30.85 14.53 -4.44
C CYS A 43 30.18 13.42 -3.60
N HIS A 44 28.86 13.29 -3.62
CA HIS A 44 28.16 12.18 -2.99
C HIS A 44 28.10 10.95 -3.91
N THR A 45 27.75 11.10 -5.18
CA THR A 45 27.71 9.98 -6.14
C THR A 45 29.11 9.41 -6.36
N MET A 46 30.14 10.26 -6.43
CA MET A 46 31.55 9.85 -6.50
C MET A 46 32.11 9.26 -5.19
N SER A 47 31.31 9.15 -4.11
CA SER A 47 31.79 8.57 -2.85
C SER A 47 31.73 7.04 -2.87
N GLU A 48 32.77 6.40 -2.33
CA GLU A 48 32.81 4.97 -2.04
C GLU A 48 31.57 4.51 -1.24
N SER A 49 31.09 5.33 -0.29
CA SER A 49 29.89 5.04 0.50
C SER A 49 28.62 4.87 -0.34
N HIS A 50 28.50 5.63 -1.44
CA HIS A 50 27.41 5.49 -2.41
C HIS A 50 27.63 4.27 -3.31
N HIS A 51 28.84 4.08 -3.83
CA HIS A 51 29.19 2.92 -4.66
C HIS A 51 28.97 1.58 -3.94
N ARG A 52 29.30 1.49 -2.65
CA ARG A 52 29.06 0.29 -1.84
C ARG A 52 27.55 -0.01 -1.69
N GLN A 53 26.72 1.02 -1.54
CA GLN A 53 25.26 0.84 -1.51
C GLN A 53 24.69 0.51 -2.91
N LEU A 54 25.32 1.00 -3.98
CA LEU A 54 24.96 0.64 -5.37
C LEU A 54 25.29 -0.82 -5.69
N LEU A 55 26.44 -1.36 -5.23
CA LEU A 55 26.77 -2.79 -5.34
C LEU A 55 25.76 -3.65 -4.59
N LEU A 56 25.50 -3.34 -3.32
CA LEU A 56 24.51 -4.08 -2.52
C LEU A 56 23.11 -4.06 -3.16
N PHE A 57 22.74 -2.94 -3.79
CA PHE A 57 21.51 -2.84 -4.57
C PHE A 57 21.55 -3.71 -5.83
N ALA A 58 22.66 -3.72 -6.59
CA ALA A 58 22.81 -4.57 -7.78
C ALA A 58 22.66 -6.07 -7.45
N ASP A 59 23.26 -6.52 -6.35
CA ASP A 59 23.19 -7.92 -5.88
C ASP A 59 21.77 -8.36 -5.46
N ASN A 60 20.91 -7.41 -5.05
CA ASN A 60 19.64 -7.69 -4.35
C ASN A 60 18.46 -6.77 -4.78
N ALA A 61 18.45 -6.30 -6.03
CA ALA A 61 17.60 -5.18 -6.48
C ALA A 61 16.10 -5.36 -6.16
N SER A 62 15.56 -6.57 -6.35
CA SER A 62 14.16 -6.90 -6.04
C SER A 62 13.81 -6.68 -4.57
N ARG A 63 14.66 -7.12 -3.64
CA ARG A 63 14.46 -6.96 -2.19
C ARG A 63 14.44 -5.50 -1.75
N TYR A 64 15.25 -4.65 -2.39
CA TYR A 64 15.24 -3.22 -2.14
C TYR A 64 13.98 -2.55 -2.70
N MET A 65 13.56 -2.91 -3.92
CA MET A 65 12.29 -2.41 -4.50
C MET A 65 11.07 -2.83 -3.65
N ASP A 66 11.04 -4.07 -3.14
CA ASP A 66 10.02 -4.54 -2.20
C ASP A 66 10.00 -3.71 -0.91
N GLN A 67 11.18 -3.43 -0.33
CA GLN A 67 11.29 -2.66 0.90
C GLN A 67 10.81 -1.21 0.71
N PHE A 68 11.26 -0.53 -0.34
CA PHE A 68 10.79 0.82 -0.66
C PHE A 68 9.29 0.84 -0.97
N SER A 69 8.75 -0.19 -1.62
CA SER A 69 7.31 -0.30 -1.89
C SER A 69 6.48 -0.55 -0.62
N LYS A 70 7.00 -1.31 0.35
CA LYS A 70 6.40 -1.50 1.68
C LYS A 70 6.43 -0.22 2.50
N GLU A 71 7.55 0.47 2.55
CA GLU A 71 7.71 1.74 3.28
C GLU A 71 6.85 2.86 2.66
N PHE A 72 6.78 2.93 1.32
CA PHE A 72 5.91 3.86 0.59
C PHE A 72 4.43 3.61 0.87
N SER A 73 3.96 2.36 0.72
CA SER A 73 2.56 2.01 0.96
C SER A 73 2.16 2.21 2.42
N HIS A 74 3.00 1.82 3.38
CA HIS A 74 2.78 2.09 4.81
C HIS A 74 2.74 3.60 5.12
N GLY A 75 3.67 4.38 4.55
CA GLY A 75 3.70 5.84 4.71
C GLY A 75 2.45 6.53 4.15
N TYR A 76 2.04 6.18 2.94
CA TYR A 76 0.82 6.67 2.29
C TYR A 76 -0.43 6.29 3.10
N LEU A 77 -0.55 5.04 3.54
CA LEU A 77 -1.68 4.58 4.35
C LEU A 77 -1.75 5.27 5.72
N ASN A 78 -0.62 5.50 6.39
CA ASN A 78 -0.60 6.21 7.67
C ASN A 78 -0.96 7.69 7.52
N LEU A 79 -0.56 8.34 6.42
CA LEU A 79 -1.02 9.68 6.09
C LEU A 79 -2.55 9.70 5.86
N LEU A 80 -3.06 8.73 5.10
CA LEU A 80 -4.48 8.59 4.78
C LEU A 80 -5.33 8.33 6.04
N LYS A 81 -4.88 7.42 6.93
CA LYS A 81 -5.42 7.24 8.30
C LYS A 81 -5.46 8.55 9.09
N ARG A 82 -4.32 9.25 9.19
CA ARG A 82 -4.14 10.40 10.09
C ARG A 82 -4.94 11.65 9.68
N GLN A 83 -5.09 11.91 8.38
CA GLN A 83 -5.70 13.15 7.88
C GLN A 83 -7.13 12.96 7.33
N PHE A 84 -7.41 11.82 6.71
CA PHE A 84 -8.62 11.64 5.90
C PHE A 84 -9.55 10.55 6.44
N GLY A 85 -8.99 9.54 7.11
CA GLY A 85 -9.75 8.39 7.62
C GLY A 85 -10.54 7.72 6.51
N THR A 86 -11.82 7.45 6.76
CA THR A 86 -12.76 6.83 5.81
C THR A 86 -13.32 7.79 4.75
N ARG A 87 -12.89 9.07 4.70
CA ARG A 87 -13.40 10.05 3.71
C ARG A 87 -12.87 9.76 2.31
N ARG A 88 -13.67 10.13 1.30
CA ARG A 88 -13.35 10.02 -0.13
C ARG A 88 -12.48 11.19 -0.58
N VAL A 89 -11.23 10.91 -1.00
CA VAL A 89 -10.22 11.94 -1.29
C VAL A 89 -9.50 11.64 -2.61
N PRO A 90 -9.20 12.64 -3.46
CA PRO A 90 -8.47 12.42 -4.70
C PRO A 90 -7.02 12.00 -4.43
N ALA A 91 -6.55 10.94 -5.07
CA ALA A 91 -5.24 10.33 -4.82
C ALA A 91 -4.06 11.31 -4.97
N ASN A 92 -4.13 12.19 -5.98
CA ASN A 92 -3.11 13.22 -6.23
C ASN A 92 -2.88 14.12 -5.02
N ARG A 93 -3.93 14.44 -4.24
CA ARG A 93 -3.81 15.27 -3.04
C ARG A 93 -3.04 14.54 -1.93
N VAL A 94 -3.40 13.28 -1.66
CA VAL A 94 -2.69 12.47 -0.65
C VAL A 94 -1.21 12.28 -1.04
N TYR A 95 -0.93 12.08 -2.33
CA TYR A 95 0.44 11.97 -2.84
C TYR A 95 1.22 13.29 -2.73
N GLN A 96 0.60 14.44 -2.99
CA GLN A 96 1.21 15.77 -2.78
C GLN A 96 1.50 16.05 -1.30
N GLU A 97 0.56 15.74 -0.40
CA GLU A 97 0.77 15.88 1.04
C GLU A 97 1.86 14.91 1.55
N TYR A 98 1.97 13.70 0.99
CA TYR A 98 3.07 12.76 1.25
C TYR A 98 4.45 13.28 0.79
N ILE A 99 4.53 13.89 -0.40
CA ILE A 99 5.76 14.51 -0.92
C ILE A 99 6.24 15.69 -0.05
N SER A 100 5.35 16.33 0.72
CA SER A 100 5.72 17.47 1.56
C SER A 100 6.69 17.10 2.71
N ASP A 101 6.66 15.85 3.18
CA ASP A 101 7.56 15.34 4.21
C ASP A 101 8.98 15.09 3.65
N ARG A 102 10.01 15.63 4.30
CA ARG A 102 11.42 15.53 3.85
C ARG A 102 11.94 14.08 3.75
N GLY A 103 11.32 13.15 4.47
CA GLY A 103 11.71 11.73 4.52
C GLY A 103 10.89 10.81 3.60
N HIS A 104 10.05 11.34 2.71
CA HIS A 104 9.22 10.52 1.83
C HIS A 104 10.05 9.70 0.83
N ILE A 105 9.51 8.56 0.40
CA ILE A 105 10.07 7.76 -0.70
C ILE A 105 9.45 8.25 -1.99
N HIS A 106 10.26 8.65 -2.97
CA HIS A 106 9.68 9.07 -4.24
C HIS A 106 9.15 7.85 -5.02
N MET A 107 7.98 7.97 -5.63
CA MET A 107 7.27 6.87 -6.31
C MET A 107 8.15 6.09 -7.31
N ASN A 108 9.05 6.78 -8.03
CA ASN A 108 10.01 6.18 -8.97
C ASN A 108 11.00 5.17 -8.33
N ALA A 109 11.10 5.12 -7.00
CA ALA A 109 11.91 4.13 -6.25
C ALA A 109 11.10 2.90 -5.81
N THR A 110 9.84 2.79 -6.24
CA THR A 110 8.93 1.67 -5.94
C THR A 110 8.62 0.88 -7.20
N ILE A 111 7.92 -0.25 -7.05
CA ILE A 111 7.43 -1.07 -8.17
C ILE A 111 6.38 -0.31 -9.01
N TRP A 112 5.76 0.75 -8.48
CA TRP A 112 4.69 1.50 -9.14
C TRP A 112 5.23 2.72 -9.90
N LEU A 113 5.37 2.58 -11.23
CA LEU A 113 5.81 3.66 -12.13
C LEU A 113 4.84 4.87 -12.18
N THR A 114 3.57 4.68 -11.81
CA THR A 114 2.55 5.73 -11.81
C THR A 114 1.63 5.63 -10.59
N LEU A 115 1.07 6.77 -10.16
CA LEU A 115 0.13 6.80 -9.04
C LEU A 115 -1.13 5.99 -9.35
N THR A 116 -1.54 5.94 -10.62
CA THR A 116 -2.67 5.11 -11.07
C THR A 116 -2.39 3.62 -10.96
N ALA A 117 -1.15 3.16 -11.13
CA ALA A 117 -0.76 1.77 -10.90
C ALA A 117 -0.77 1.42 -9.40
N PHE A 118 -0.27 2.31 -8.54
CA PHE A 118 -0.33 2.16 -7.08
C PHE A 118 -1.77 2.15 -6.55
N VAL A 119 -2.62 3.08 -7.01
CA VAL A 119 -4.03 3.14 -6.63
C VAL A 119 -4.79 1.89 -7.10
N LYS A 120 -4.54 1.41 -8.33
CA LYS A 120 -5.07 0.11 -8.80
C LYS A 120 -4.49 -1.10 -8.05
N TRP A 121 -3.38 -0.95 -7.32
CA TRP A 121 -2.86 -1.99 -6.43
C TRP A 121 -3.54 -1.95 -5.05
N LEU A 122 -3.75 -0.76 -4.46
CA LEU A 122 -4.51 -0.57 -3.21
C LEU A 122 -5.94 -1.13 -3.27
N GLY A 123 -6.60 -1.00 -4.43
CA GLY A 123 -7.90 -1.61 -4.67
C GLY A 123 -7.84 -3.14 -4.72
N ARG A 124 -6.82 -3.73 -5.36
CA ARG A 124 -6.63 -5.19 -5.43
C ARG A 124 -6.25 -5.81 -4.09
N THR A 125 -5.52 -5.10 -3.24
CA THR A 125 -5.22 -5.56 -1.86
C THR A 125 -6.39 -5.32 -0.89
N GLY A 126 -7.42 -4.59 -1.31
CA GLY A 126 -8.57 -4.24 -0.47
C GLY A 126 -8.18 -3.37 0.73
N GLN A 127 -7.10 -2.59 0.64
CA GLN A 127 -6.69 -1.63 1.68
C GLN A 127 -7.47 -0.31 1.58
N CYS A 128 -7.95 0.00 0.38
CA CYS A 128 -8.78 1.16 0.08
C CYS A 128 -9.88 0.79 -0.91
N VAL A 129 -11.06 1.43 -0.84
CA VAL A 129 -11.95 1.46 -2.01
C VAL A 129 -11.45 2.55 -2.95
N VAL A 130 -11.55 2.29 -4.24
CA VAL A 130 -10.92 3.06 -5.30
C VAL A 130 -11.94 3.32 -6.40
N ASP A 131 -12.21 4.58 -6.67
CA ASP A 131 -13.16 5.00 -7.70
C ASP A 131 -12.46 5.78 -8.81
N GLU A 132 -12.81 5.47 -10.06
CA GLU A 132 -12.45 6.29 -11.22
C GLU A 132 -13.57 7.30 -11.48
N THR A 133 -13.20 8.56 -11.77
CA THR A 133 -14.15 9.63 -12.13
C THR A 133 -13.52 10.52 -13.20
N GLU A 134 -14.32 11.35 -13.87
CA GLU A 134 -13.86 12.35 -14.84
C GLU A 134 -12.78 13.30 -14.29
N LYS A 135 -12.77 13.55 -12.97
CA LYS A 135 -11.80 14.40 -12.28
C LYS A 135 -10.60 13.62 -11.72
N GLY A 136 -10.47 12.34 -12.09
CA GLY A 136 -9.39 11.44 -11.71
C GLY A 136 -9.77 10.44 -10.62
N TRP A 137 -8.73 9.86 -10.01
CA TRP A 137 -8.82 8.74 -9.07
C TRP A 137 -9.11 9.21 -7.65
N TYR A 138 -10.16 8.65 -7.04
CA TYR A 138 -10.52 8.85 -5.64
C TYR A 138 -10.26 7.58 -4.82
N VAL A 139 -9.92 7.78 -3.55
CA VAL A 139 -9.53 6.73 -2.61
C VAL A 139 -10.24 6.97 -1.27
N THR A 140 -10.76 5.92 -0.65
CA THR A 140 -11.23 5.90 0.75
C THR A 140 -10.43 4.86 1.54
N TYR A 141 -10.11 5.11 2.81
CA TYR A 141 -9.52 4.05 3.64
C TYR A 141 -10.55 2.99 4.02
N ILE A 142 -10.17 1.71 3.96
CA ILE A 142 -10.91 0.64 4.65
C ILE A 142 -10.22 0.40 5.99
N ASP A 143 -10.81 0.92 7.06
CA ASP A 143 -10.28 0.80 8.40
C ASP A 143 -10.51 -0.61 8.94
N ARG A 144 -9.43 -1.41 8.96
CA ARG A 144 -9.43 -2.84 9.33
C ARG A 144 -8.79 -3.10 10.70
N ASP A 145 -8.35 -2.07 11.42
CA ASP A 145 -7.76 -2.26 12.74
C ASP A 145 -8.89 -2.59 13.75
N PRO A 146 -8.72 -3.61 14.61
CA PRO A 146 -9.78 -4.01 15.55
C PRO A 146 -10.09 -2.93 16.59
N GLU A 147 -9.13 -2.05 16.88
CA GLU A 147 -9.29 -0.96 17.85
C GLU A 147 -10.19 0.17 17.30
N THR A 148 -10.05 0.53 16.03
CA THR A 148 -10.88 1.56 15.37
C THR A 148 -12.29 1.04 15.13
N LEU A 149 -12.44 -0.23 14.73
CA LEU A 149 -13.75 -0.92 14.70
C LEU A 149 -14.40 -0.96 16.10
N ALA A 150 -13.68 -1.36 17.14
CA ALA A 150 -14.19 -1.36 18.51
C ALA A 150 -14.49 0.06 19.04
N ALA A 151 -13.85 1.12 18.52
CA ALA A 151 -14.18 2.51 18.85
C ALA A 151 -15.43 3.01 18.10
N GLN A 152 -15.60 2.61 16.83
CA GLN A 152 -16.83 2.87 16.06
C GLN A 152 -18.03 2.12 16.67
N GLU A 153 -17.87 0.84 17.04
CA GLU A 153 -18.87 0.09 17.80
C GLU A 153 -19.21 0.73 19.13
N ARG A 154 -18.21 1.19 19.91
CA ARG A 154 -18.47 1.89 21.18
C ARG A 154 -19.23 3.20 20.97
N LYS A 155 -18.96 3.94 19.88
CA LYS A 155 -19.76 5.11 19.50
C LYS A 155 -21.18 4.73 19.07
N ALA A 156 -21.36 3.71 18.23
CA ALA A 156 -22.68 3.26 17.80
C ALA A 156 -23.52 2.69 18.96
N LYS A 157 -22.90 1.95 19.87
CA LYS A 157 -23.51 1.48 21.13
C LYS A 157 -23.89 2.65 22.03
N LYS A 158 -23.02 3.67 22.19
CA LYS A 158 -23.39 4.89 22.94
C LYS A 158 -24.53 5.63 22.26
N GLN A 159 -24.47 5.89 20.95
CA GLN A 159 -25.55 6.55 20.21
C GLN A 159 -26.87 5.78 20.28
N LYS A 160 -26.84 4.45 20.34
CA LYS A 160 -28.05 3.65 20.59
C LYS A 160 -28.59 3.86 22.00
N MET A 161 -27.74 3.88 23.04
CA MET A 161 -28.18 4.17 24.42
C MET A 161 -28.67 5.61 24.57
N ASP A 162 -27.93 6.59 24.03
CA ASP A 162 -28.28 8.00 24.03
C ASP A 162 -29.66 8.21 23.37
N LYS A 163 -29.94 7.50 22.26
CA LYS A 163 -31.26 7.53 21.61
C LYS A 163 -32.35 6.84 22.44
N ASP A 164 -32.06 5.70 23.06
CA ASP A 164 -33.00 4.95 23.92
C ASP A 164 -33.40 5.79 25.15
N ASP A 165 -32.46 6.59 25.70
CA ASP A 165 -32.72 7.58 26.74
C ASP A 165 -33.42 8.84 26.21
N GLU A 166 -33.09 9.34 25.01
CA GLU A 166 -33.86 10.43 24.35
C GLU A 166 -35.34 10.05 24.14
N GLU A 167 -35.62 8.80 23.76
CA GLU A 167 -36.97 8.28 23.53
C GLU A 167 -37.77 8.21 24.85
N ARG A 168 -37.16 7.71 25.95
CA ARG A 168 -37.74 7.77 27.31
C ARG A 168 -37.93 9.20 27.81
N MET A 169 -36.98 10.09 27.53
CA MET A 169 -37.05 11.50 27.92
C MET A 169 -38.20 12.22 27.20
N MET A 170 -38.43 11.92 25.92
CA MET A 170 -39.60 12.42 25.19
C MET A 170 -40.91 11.88 25.80
N GLU A 171 -41.02 10.57 26.09
CA GLU A 171 -42.21 10.00 26.73
C GLU A 171 -42.52 10.64 28.11
N PHE A 172 -41.48 10.96 28.89
CA PHE A 172 -41.64 11.65 30.17
C PHE A 172 -42.06 13.12 30.00
N VAL A 173 -41.49 13.83 29.03
CA VAL A 173 -41.88 15.21 28.70
C VAL A 173 -43.31 15.26 28.16
N GLU A 174 -43.70 14.32 27.30
CA GLU A 174 -45.05 14.21 26.76
C GLU A 174 -46.09 14.03 27.87
N LYS A 175 -45.83 13.15 28.85
CA LYS A 175 -46.69 12.98 30.04
C LYS A 175 -46.73 14.22 30.95
N GLN A 176 -45.65 15.00 31.04
CA GLN A 176 -45.66 16.29 31.73
C GLN A 176 -46.50 17.33 30.98
N VAL A 177 -46.40 17.38 29.65
CA VAL A 177 -47.17 18.28 28.78
C VAL A 177 -48.65 17.92 28.78
N GLU A 178 -49.00 16.63 28.67
CA GLU A 178 -50.39 16.15 28.75
C GLU A 178 -51.01 16.53 30.09
N LYS A 179 -50.33 16.26 31.21
CA LYS A 179 -50.81 16.64 32.54
C LYS A 179 -50.96 18.16 32.69
N GLY A 180 -50.02 18.94 32.15
CA GLY A 180 -50.10 20.40 32.10
C GLY A 180 -51.26 20.92 31.24
N GLN A 181 -51.60 20.24 30.14
CA GLN A 181 -52.77 20.56 29.31
C GLN A 181 -54.09 20.17 29.99
N GLN A 182 -54.13 19.05 30.73
CA GLN A 182 -55.29 18.67 31.54
C GLN A 182 -55.52 19.68 32.69
N GLU A 183 -54.47 20.08 33.39
CA GLU A 183 -54.53 21.14 34.42
C GLU A 183 -54.86 22.52 33.83
N SER A 184 -54.43 22.81 32.60
CA SER A 184 -54.80 24.04 31.86
C SER A 184 -56.26 24.04 31.41
N ASN A 185 -56.78 22.92 30.90
CA ASN A 185 -58.19 22.79 30.50
C ASN A 185 -59.13 22.79 31.72
N GLY A 186 -58.62 22.57 32.93
CA GLY A 186 -59.33 22.79 34.19
C GLY A 186 -59.46 24.27 34.61
N GLN A 187 -58.79 25.21 33.94
CA GLN A 187 -58.84 26.65 34.27
C GLN A 187 -59.73 27.46 33.32
N SER A 188 -61.04 27.21 33.40
CA SER A 188 -62.04 28.18 32.94
C SER A 188 -62.02 29.44 33.82
N GLU A 189 -61.67 30.59 33.23
CA GLU A 189 -61.95 31.95 33.70
C GLU A 189 -61.82 32.23 35.21
N THR A 190 -60.61 32.12 35.78
CA THR A 190 -60.27 32.83 37.03
C THR A 190 -59.50 34.10 36.72
N VAL A 191 -60.11 35.26 36.96
CA VAL A 191 -59.49 36.58 36.76
C VAL A 191 -58.20 36.69 37.57
N LYS A 192 -57.08 37.01 36.90
CA LYS A 192 -55.78 37.24 37.55
C LYS A 192 -55.72 38.66 38.12
N GLU A 193 -56.46 38.86 39.21
CA GLU A 193 -56.44 40.11 39.96
C GLU A 193 -55.03 40.36 40.55
N PRO A 194 -54.39 41.50 40.25
CA PRO A 194 -53.02 41.77 40.71
C PRO A 194 -53.02 42.10 42.21
N LEU A 195 -52.20 41.38 42.98
CA LEU A 195 -52.06 41.57 44.43
C LEU A 195 -51.45 42.93 44.79
N THR A 196 -52.31 43.95 44.90
CA THR A 196 -51.99 45.22 45.55
C THR A 196 -51.84 44.99 47.06
N ARG A 197 -50.79 45.57 47.65
CA ARG A 197 -50.71 45.67 49.11
C ARG A 197 -51.62 46.80 49.57
N VAL A 198 -52.46 46.52 50.57
CA VAL A 198 -53.04 47.55 51.43
C VAL A 198 -52.14 47.66 52.66
N ASP A 199 -51.82 48.88 53.07
CA ASP A 199 -50.72 49.14 54.00
C ASP A 199 -50.96 48.58 55.42
N ASN A 200 -49.97 47.86 55.95
CA ASN A 200 -49.19 48.29 57.12
C ASN A 200 -47.98 47.35 57.35
N ASP A 201 -46.86 47.89 57.85
CA ASP A 201 -45.60 47.16 57.97
C ASP A 201 -45.59 46.12 59.11
N THR A 202 -45.61 44.83 58.73
CA THR A 202 -45.07 43.75 59.57
C THR A 202 -44.24 42.78 58.71
N PRO A 203 -43.02 42.40 59.12
CA PRO A 203 -42.18 41.50 58.33
C PRO A 203 -42.67 40.05 58.46
N LEU A 204 -43.02 39.41 57.34
CA LEU A 204 -43.40 37.98 57.32
C LEU A 204 -42.21 37.07 57.69
N VAL A 205 -42.23 36.52 58.91
CA VAL A 205 -41.25 35.54 59.37
C VAL A 205 -41.59 34.15 58.80
N LEU A 206 -41.15 33.89 57.57
CA LEU A 206 -41.26 32.60 56.89
C LEU A 206 -40.32 31.56 57.52
N ASN A 207 -40.78 30.87 58.56
CA ASN A 207 -39.99 29.91 59.34
C ASN A 207 -39.81 28.55 58.64
N MET A 208 -39.06 28.56 57.52
CA MET A 208 -38.75 27.36 56.73
C MET A 208 -37.68 26.50 57.40
N LYS A 209 -38.08 25.38 58.05
CA LYS A 209 -37.15 24.38 58.63
C LYS A 209 -36.44 23.55 57.54
N ILE A 210 -35.43 24.13 56.90
CA ILE A 210 -34.56 23.44 55.94
C ILE A 210 -33.50 22.64 56.71
N ASN A 211 -33.82 21.38 57.06
CA ASN A 211 -32.83 20.41 57.55
C ASN A 211 -31.80 20.13 56.44
N LYS A 212 -30.49 20.27 56.73
CA LYS A 212 -29.45 20.43 55.70
C LYS A 212 -28.25 19.50 55.90
N LYS A 213 -27.76 18.95 54.76
CA LYS A 213 -26.59 18.03 54.60
C LYS A 213 -26.92 16.56 54.97
N PRO A 214 -26.32 15.57 54.27
CA PRO A 214 -24.87 15.36 54.29
C PRO A 214 -24.06 15.77 53.05
N LYS A 215 -22.81 16.18 53.32
CA LYS A 215 -21.55 15.92 52.56
C LYS A 215 -21.58 15.93 51.01
N LEU A 216 -21.06 17.02 50.43
CA LEU A 216 -20.35 17.02 49.14
C LEU A 216 -18.83 16.95 49.39
N LEU A 217 -18.09 16.31 48.48
CA LEU A 217 -16.62 16.36 48.39
C LEU A 217 -16.19 17.30 47.24
N PRO A 218 -14.98 17.87 47.27
CA PRO A 218 -14.67 19.10 46.53
C PRO A 218 -14.32 18.91 45.05
N ILE A 219 -14.82 19.84 44.22
CA ILE A 219 -14.35 20.07 42.85
C ILE A 219 -13.18 21.05 42.89
N ILE A 220 -12.05 20.69 42.29
CA ILE A 220 -10.89 21.58 42.11
C ILE A 220 -10.89 22.09 40.66
N LYS A 221 -10.67 23.40 40.48
CA LYS A 221 -10.51 24.06 39.16
C LYS A 221 -9.03 24.16 38.76
N ILE A 222 -8.78 24.36 37.48
CA ILE A 222 -7.45 24.33 36.84
C ILE A 222 -6.98 25.78 36.53
N GLU A 223 -5.70 25.94 36.17
CA GLU A 223 -5.01 27.14 35.63
C GLU A 223 -4.30 28.06 36.67
N LYS A 224 -3.09 28.63 36.44
CA LYS A 224 -2.10 28.54 35.32
C LYS A 224 -0.70 29.07 35.76
N ALA A 225 0.33 28.78 34.93
CA ALA A 225 1.56 29.56 34.66
C ALA A 225 2.80 29.60 35.63
N ASP A 226 3.88 28.93 35.18
CA ASP A 226 5.20 29.49 34.79
C ASP A 226 6.38 29.75 35.80
N LYS A 227 7.60 29.32 35.39
CA LYS A 227 9.01 29.59 35.86
C LYS A 227 9.46 29.37 37.32
N GLY A 228 10.72 28.89 37.49
CA GLY A 228 11.58 29.40 38.59
C GLY A 228 12.60 28.52 39.38
N SER A 229 13.46 27.71 38.74
CA SER A 229 14.87 27.41 39.15
C SER A 229 15.37 27.34 40.63
N THR A 230 16.13 26.27 40.96
CA THR A 230 17.29 26.25 41.93
C THR A 230 16.94 26.32 43.45
N SER A 231 17.53 25.59 44.42
CA SER A 231 18.48 24.43 44.49
C SER A 231 18.42 23.78 45.89
N THR A 232 19.03 22.58 46.06
CA THR A 232 19.52 21.97 47.34
C THR A 232 18.46 21.65 48.43
N GLU A 233 18.57 20.61 49.27
CA GLU A 233 19.68 19.69 49.56
C GLU A 233 19.20 18.25 49.93
N SER A 234 20.12 17.42 50.43
CA SER A 234 20.10 15.99 50.82
C SER A 234 18.98 15.53 51.81
N VAL A 235 18.74 14.24 52.15
CA VAL A 235 19.65 13.11 52.46
C VAL A 235 19.00 11.70 52.27
N SER A 236 19.75 10.76 51.67
CA SER A 236 19.60 9.28 51.74
C SER A 236 18.32 8.61 51.17
N MET A 237 18.29 7.32 50.81
CA MET A 237 19.27 6.22 50.96
C MET A 237 19.60 5.52 49.62
N ILE A 238 20.80 4.93 49.52
CA ILE A 238 21.20 4.00 48.44
C ILE A 238 21.94 2.80 49.05
N SER A 239 21.55 1.59 48.65
CA SER A 239 22.44 0.43 48.51
C SER A 239 21.92 -0.43 47.34
N ASN A 240 22.68 -0.74 46.27
CA ASN A 240 24.01 -1.40 46.13
C ASN A 240 23.94 -2.91 46.45
N ILE A 241 24.52 -3.86 45.70
CA ILE A 241 25.29 -3.89 44.41
C ILE A 241 25.17 -5.34 43.84
N LYS A 242 25.45 -5.80 42.61
CA LYS A 242 26.20 -5.43 41.36
C LYS A 242 25.33 -5.93 40.14
N SER A 243 25.54 -5.84 38.82
CA SER A 243 26.66 -5.68 37.85
C SER A 243 27.68 -6.86 37.83
N GLU A 244 28.40 -7.24 36.76
CA GLU A 244 28.92 -6.57 35.56
C GLU A 244 28.80 -7.46 34.27
N GLU A 245 29.36 -6.99 33.15
CA GLU A 245 29.30 -7.58 31.80
C GLU A 245 30.45 -8.56 31.48
N SER A 246 30.29 -9.47 30.50
CA SER A 246 31.14 -9.49 29.26
C SER A 246 31.16 -10.79 28.41
N SER A 247 31.17 -10.58 27.08
CA SER A 247 31.89 -11.33 26.01
C SER A 247 31.51 -12.76 25.52
N LYS A 248 31.16 -12.82 24.21
CA LYS A 248 31.65 -13.70 23.11
C LYS A 248 31.83 -15.24 23.29
N GLY A 249 31.20 -16.04 22.42
CA GLY A 249 31.89 -17.16 21.70
C GLY A 249 31.19 -18.51 21.41
N TYR A 250 30.73 -18.72 20.16
CA TYR A 250 30.67 -19.97 19.34
C TYR A 250 30.33 -21.41 19.89
N MET A 251 29.30 -22.02 19.26
CA MET A 251 29.05 -23.48 18.98
C MET A 251 28.82 -24.44 20.18
N ASP A 252 28.16 -25.61 20.09
CA ASP A 252 27.68 -26.43 18.94
C ASP A 252 26.30 -27.15 19.18
N LYS A 253 25.84 -27.91 18.15
CA LYS A 253 24.69 -28.85 17.94
C LYS A 253 24.00 -29.60 19.12
N GLU A 254 22.76 -30.14 18.96
CA GLU A 254 21.81 -30.16 17.80
C GLU A 254 20.45 -29.45 18.14
N THR A 255 19.26 -30.03 18.42
CA THR A 255 18.77 -31.43 18.44
C THR A 255 17.31 -31.60 17.98
N ARG A 256 17.04 -32.68 17.22
CA ARG A 256 15.74 -33.31 16.83
C ARG A 256 14.65 -33.36 17.94
N SER A 257 13.34 -33.41 17.65
CA SER A 257 12.59 -33.62 16.39
C SER A 257 11.10 -33.22 16.53
N ILE A 258 10.43 -32.81 15.44
CA ILE A 258 9.06 -33.24 15.06
C ILE A 258 8.82 -32.87 13.58
N LYS A 259 8.11 -33.74 12.85
CA LYS A 259 7.75 -33.55 11.43
C LYS A 259 6.41 -32.82 11.28
N SER A 260 6.25 -32.07 10.19
CA SER A 260 4.98 -32.01 9.47
C SER A 260 5.25 -32.14 7.96
N GLU A 261 4.50 -33.00 7.29
CA GLU A 261 4.82 -33.46 5.93
C GLU A 261 3.85 -32.83 4.91
N LYS A 262 4.37 -32.37 3.76
CA LYS A 262 3.55 -32.06 2.59
C LYS A 262 4.30 -32.28 1.27
N HIS A 263 4.27 -33.54 0.85
CA HIS A 263 4.47 -34.06 -0.50
C HIS A 263 5.22 -33.19 -1.51
N THR A 264 6.49 -33.53 -1.72
CA THR A 264 7.09 -33.40 -3.04
C THR A 264 6.45 -34.43 -3.98
N SER A 265 6.12 -34.02 -5.20
CA SER A 265 5.94 -34.94 -6.34
C SER A 265 7.08 -34.69 -7.33
N LYS A 266 7.69 -35.78 -7.81
CA LYS A 266 8.92 -35.71 -8.60
C LYS A 266 8.60 -35.27 -10.03
N TYR A 267 9.22 -34.18 -10.48
CA TYR A 267 9.59 -34.01 -11.88
C TYR A 267 11.11 -34.07 -12.01
N SER A 268 11.57 -34.58 -13.14
CA SER A 268 12.96 -34.91 -13.39
C SER A 268 13.84 -33.66 -13.51
N LYS A 269 15.11 -33.83 -13.15
CA LYS A 269 16.18 -32.92 -13.54
C LYS A 269 16.51 -33.23 -15.01
N ASP A 270 15.82 -32.56 -15.92
CA ASP A 270 16.13 -32.65 -17.35
C ASP A 270 17.19 -31.58 -17.67
N GLU A 271 18.40 -32.00 -18.08
CA GLU A 271 19.54 -31.08 -18.25
C GLU A 271 19.48 -30.20 -19.51
N ASP A 272 18.38 -30.29 -20.27
CA ASP A 272 18.03 -29.54 -21.49
C ASP A 272 17.88 -28.02 -21.31
N SER A 273 18.18 -27.48 -20.12
CA SER A 273 17.98 -26.07 -19.71
C SER A 273 18.92 -25.05 -20.39
N ARG A 274 19.46 -25.37 -21.57
CA ARG A 274 20.33 -24.51 -22.40
C ARG A 274 19.84 -24.36 -23.85
N GLU A 275 18.71 -24.96 -24.21
CA GLU A 275 18.15 -24.87 -25.55
C GLU A 275 16.97 -23.88 -25.56
N GLY A 276 17.03 -22.85 -26.42
CA GLY A 276 15.94 -21.89 -26.58
C GLY A 276 14.67 -22.51 -27.19
N TRP A 277 13.55 -21.80 -27.13
CA TRP A 277 12.25 -22.34 -27.55
C TRP A 277 11.95 -22.19 -29.04
N LEU A 278 12.74 -21.40 -29.79
CA LEU A 278 12.48 -21.19 -31.21
C LEU A 278 12.68 -22.48 -32.01
N ARG A 279 11.77 -22.75 -32.95
CA ARG A 279 11.85 -23.82 -33.95
C ARG A 279 11.38 -23.30 -35.30
N GLU A 280 11.77 -23.98 -36.37
CA GLU A 280 11.39 -23.66 -37.74
C GLU A 280 9.88 -23.95 -37.96
N GLY A 281 9.21 -23.19 -38.82
CA GLY A 281 7.77 -23.29 -39.07
C GLY A 281 6.86 -22.66 -38.00
N LEU A 282 7.40 -22.17 -36.88
CA LEU A 282 6.62 -21.42 -35.89
C LEU A 282 6.16 -20.06 -36.42
N MET A 283 4.89 -19.69 -36.20
CA MET A 283 4.39 -18.33 -36.43
C MET A 283 4.57 -17.47 -35.17
N VAL A 284 5.40 -16.43 -35.28
CA VAL A 284 5.77 -15.53 -34.18
C VAL A 284 5.34 -14.10 -34.47
N LYS A 285 5.20 -13.29 -33.40
CA LYS A 285 4.85 -11.87 -33.46
C LYS A 285 5.98 -11.02 -32.86
N VAL A 286 6.43 -9.98 -33.56
CA VAL A 286 7.56 -9.16 -33.14
C VAL A 286 7.12 -8.12 -32.10
N ILE A 287 7.76 -8.12 -30.93
CA ILE A 287 7.46 -7.20 -29.81
C ILE A 287 8.44 -6.01 -29.81
N THR A 288 9.65 -6.15 -30.33
CA THR A 288 10.64 -5.06 -30.26
C THR A 288 10.25 -3.85 -31.12
N LYS A 289 10.61 -2.67 -30.62
CA LYS A 289 10.58 -1.39 -31.34
C LYS A 289 11.95 -0.93 -31.83
N THR A 290 13.04 -1.58 -31.42
CA THR A 290 14.42 -1.11 -31.70
C THR A 290 14.78 -1.17 -33.18
N LEU A 291 14.10 -1.99 -33.97
CA LEU A 291 14.23 -2.06 -35.44
C LEU A 291 13.34 -1.01 -36.16
N GLY A 292 12.53 -0.24 -35.43
CA GLY A 292 11.58 0.74 -35.95
C GLY A 292 10.12 0.27 -35.88
N ASP A 293 9.18 1.19 -35.67
CA ASP A 293 7.76 0.87 -35.42
C ASP A 293 7.07 0.14 -36.61
N LYS A 294 7.62 0.18 -37.84
CA LYS A 294 7.15 -0.63 -38.99
C LYS A 294 7.14 -2.13 -38.69
N TYR A 295 8.07 -2.60 -37.86
CA TYR A 295 8.20 -4.01 -37.48
C TYR A 295 7.45 -4.37 -36.19
N TYR A 296 7.00 -3.38 -35.43
CA TYR A 296 6.34 -3.59 -34.14
C TYR A 296 4.95 -4.23 -34.33
N LYS A 297 4.68 -5.32 -33.62
CA LYS A 297 3.48 -6.18 -33.76
C LYS A 297 3.32 -6.88 -35.12
N SER A 298 4.32 -6.80 -36.01
CA SER A 298 4.35 -7.58 -37.25
C SER A 298 4.31 -9.09 -36.97
N LYS A 299 3.80 -9.88 -37.93
CA LYS A 299 3.72 -11.34 -37.82
C LYS A 299 4.62 -11.98 -38.87
N GLY A 300 5.34 -13.02 -38.49
CA GLY A 300 6.22 -13.77 -39.39
C GLY A 300 6.28 -15.26 -39.07
N ILE A 301 7.02 -15.98 -39.91
CA ILE A 301 7.31 -17.40 -39.73
C ILE A 301 8.82 -17.56 -39.56
N VAL A 302 9.23 -18.35 -38.57
CA VAL A 302 10.64 -18.72 -38.36
C VAL A 302 11.08 -19.64 -39.51
N GLN A 303 12.01 -19.19 -40.36
CA GLN A 303 12.53 -19.97 -41.48
C GLN A 303 13.73 -20.83 -41.10
N SER A 304 14.66 -20.30 -40.31
CA SER A 304 15.82 -21.06 -39.84
C SER A 304 16.23 -20.60 -38.44
N VAL A 305 16.72 -21.52 -37.60
CA VAL A 305 17.19 -21.20 -36.25
C VAL A 305 18.68 -21.50 -36.11
N GLU A 306 19.40 -20.68 -35.33
CA GLU A 306 20.84 -20.89 -35.08
C GLU A 306 21.08 -21.88 -33.93
N LYS A 307 22.30 -22.44 -33.85
CA LYS A 307 22.69 -23.68 -33.12
C LYS A 307 22.30 -23.82 -31.63
N SER A 308 21.78 -22.77 -30.99
CA SER A 308 21.37 -22.76 -29.58
C SER A 308 19.85 -22.55 -29.39
N ASN A 309 19.08 -22.44 -30.47
CA ASN A 309 17.63 -22.22 -30.49
C ASN A 309 17.09 -20.94 -29.81
N PHE A 310 17.96 -19.99 -29.46
CA PHE A 310 17.60 -18.64 -29.00
C PHE A 310 17.30 -17.69 -30.17
N VAL A 311 18.18 -17.66 -31.19
CA VAL A 311 18.12 -16.68 -32.29
C VAL A 311 17.65 -17.32 -33.59
N GLY A 312 16.63 -16.73 -34.21
CA GLY A 312 16.04 -17.22 -35.46
C GLY A 312 15.91 -16.15 -36.54
N LYS A 313 15.86 -16.60 -37.80
CA LYS A 313 15.53 -15.78 -38.97
C LYS A 313 14.03 -15.84 -39.20
N VAL A 314 13.33 -14.75 -38.91
CA VAL A 314 11.88 -14.61 -39.07
C VAL A 314 11.59 -13.91 -40.40
N LYS A 315 10.82 -14.56 -41.28
CA LYS A 315 10.30 -13.95 -42.52
C LYS A 315 8.90 -13.38 -42.24
N LEU A 316 8.73 -12.08 -42.42
CA LEU A 316 7.47 -11.39 -42.16
C LEU A 316 6.42 -11.64 -43.26
N LYS A 317 5.15 -11.71 -42.85
CA LYS A 317 3.95 -11.89 -43.69
C LYS A 317 2.88 -10.81 -43.50
N SER A 318 3.06 -9.89 -42.53
CA SER A 318 2.16 -8.73 -42.31
C SER A 318 2.88 -7.68 -41.46
N PRO A 319 2.81 -6.36 -41.78
CA PRO A 319 2.03 -5.71 -42.86
C PRO A 319 2.61 -5.88 -44.27
N GLU A 320 1.83 -5.47 -45.29
CA GLU A 320 2.18 -5.55 -46.72
C GLU A 320 3.43 -4.72 -47.07
N GLU A 321 3.61 -3.54 -46.47
CA GLU A 321 4.82 -2.70 -46.60
C GLU A 321 6.15 -3.41 -46.24
N VAL A 322 6.06 -4.55 -45.57
CA VAL A 322 7.17 -5.26 -44.93
C VAL A 322 7.14 -6.76 -45.28
N GLU A 323 6.31 -7.15 -46.26
CA GLU A 323 6.17 -8.55 -46.63
C GLU A 323 7.49 -9.08 -47.20
N ASN A 324 7.82 -10.34 -46.89
CA ASN A 324 9.04 -11.01 -47.30
C ASN A 324 10.36 -10.51 -46.67
N HIS A 325 10.35 -9.45 -45.86
CA HIS A 325 11.54 -9.05 -45.08
C HIS A 325 11.95 -10.19 -44.12
N VAL A 326 13.24 -10.56 -44.15
CA VAL A 326 13.84 -11.58 -43.28
C VAL A 326 14.69 -10.89 -42.22
N ILE A 327 14.37 -11.12 -40.95
CA ILE A 327 14.98 -10.45 -39.80
C ILE A 327 15.57 -11.49 -38.86
N LYS A 328 16.82 -11.30 -38.42
CA LYS A 328 17.41 -12.09 -37.34
C LYS A 328 16.99 -11.49 -35.99
N LEU A 329 16.25 -12.24 -35.18
CA LEU A 329 15.75 -11.82 -33.86
C LEU A 329 15.99 -12.91 -32.82
N ASP A 330 16.29 -12.47 -31.59
CA ASP A 330 16.34 -13.32 -30.40
C ASP A 330 14.94 -13.61 -29.87
N GLN A 331 14.79 -14.71 -29.12
CA GLN A 331 13.52 -15.17 -28.55
C GLN A 331 12.87 -14.14 -27.60
N GLU A 332 13.66 -13.27 -26.96
CA GLU A 332 13.17 -12.20 -26.07
C GLU A 332 12.33 -11.14 -26.80
N TYR A 333 12.50 -11.02 -28.13
CA TYR A 333 11.80 -10.02 -28.95
C TYR A 333 10.60 -10.61 -29.71
N LEU A 334 10.24 -11.87 -29.42
CA LEU A 334 9.25 -12.66 -30.14
C LEU A 334 8.17 -13.21 -29.19
N GLU A 335 6.91 -13.05 -29.60
CA GLU A 335 5.73 -13.62 -28.95
C GLU A 335 5.31 -14.90 -29.69
N THR A 336 4.86 -15.92 -28.95
CA THR A 336 4.14 -17.05 -29.56
C THR A 336 2.79 -16.56 -30.10
N VAL A 337 2.36 -17.05 -31.26
CA VAL A 337 1.02 -16.75 -31.78
C VAL A 337 0.12 -17.94 -31.57
N ILE A 338 -0.93 -17.78 -30.77
CA ILE A 338 -1.98 -18.80 -30.60
C ILE A 338 -2.97 -18.70 -31.78
N PRO A 339 -3.33 -19.82 -32.43
CA PRO A 339 -4.35 -19.81 -33.48
C PRO A 339 -5.75 -20.01 -32.91
N ALA A 340 -6.77 -19.80 -33.75
CA ALA A 340 -8.14 -20.22 -33.44
C ALA A 340 -8.26 -21.76 -33.29
N PHE A 341 -9.34 -22.20 -32.65
CA PHE A 341 -9.76 -23.60 -32.55
C PHE A 341 -9.65 -24.37 -33.88
N GLY A 342 -9.32 -25.66 -33.81
CA GLY A 342 -9.23 -26.53 -34.98
C GLY A 342 -7.99 -26.31 -35.87
N LYS A 343 -7.00 -25.53 -35.43
CA LYS A 343 -5.76 -25.26 -36.18
C LYS A 343 -4.53 -25.90 -35.52
N PRO A 344 -3.49 -26.25 -36.32
CA PRO A 344 -2.30 -26.89 -35.82
C PRO A 344 -1.44 -25.97 -34.93
N VAL A 345 -0.86 -26.58 -33.90
CA VAL A 345 0.06 -26.00 -32.94
C VAL A 345 1.20 -26.98 -32.64
N MET A 346 2.34 -26.43 -32.23
CA MET A 346 3.47 -27.20 -31.70
C MET A 346 3.67 -26.85 -30.22
N ILE A 347 3.97 -27.87 -29.40
CA ILE A 347 4.33 -27.70 -27.99
C ILE A 347 5.84 -27.47 -27.90
N LEU A 348 6.24 -26.37 -27.25
CA LEU A 348 7.61 -25.87 -27.25
C LEU A 348 8.50 -26.49 -26.16
N TRP A 349 7.93 -26.79 -24.99
CA TRP A 349 8.66 -27.33 -23.85
C TRP A 349 7.76 -28.20 -22.95
N GLY A 350 8.38 -28.90 -21.99
CA GLY A 350 7.71 -29.90 -21.15
C GLY A 350 7.58 -31.27 -21.81
N LYS A 351 6.75 -32.15 -21.26
CA LYS A 351 6.66 -33.59 -21.62
C LYS A 351 6.49 -33.88 -23.12
N TYR A 352 5.78 -33.01 -23.82
CA TYR A 352 5.37 -33.19 -25.21
C TYR A 352 6.12 -32.23 -26.15
N LYS A 353 7.32 -31.77 -25.75
CA LYS A 353 8.24 -30.91 -26.52
C LYS A 353 8.41 -31.44 -27.95
N GLY A 354 8.16 -30.56 -28.93
CA GLY A 354 8.27 -30.87 -30.37
C GLY A 354 7.09 -31.66 -30.95
N MET A 355 6.07 -32.02 -30.17
CA MET A 355 4.88 -32.69 -30.69
C MET A 355 3.90 -31.69 -31.32
N MET A 356 3.24 -32.12 -32.39
CA MET A 356 2.17 -31.39 -33.07
C MET A 356 0.80 -31.84 -32.54
N GLY A 357 -0.14 -30.90 -32.53
CA GLY A 357 -1.53 -31.15 -32.15
C GLY A 357 -2.45 -30.05 -32.63
N VAL A 358 -3.73 -30.17 -32.31
CA VAL A 358 -4.80 -29.26 -32.72
C VAL A 358 -5.42 -28.60 -31.49
N VAL A 359 -5.66 -27.29 -31.56
CA VAL A 359 -6.35 -26.54 -30.49
C VAL A 359 -7.79 -27.05 -30.35
N TYR A 360 -8.08 -27.71 -29.22
CA TYR A 360 -9.39 -28.29 -28.92
C TYR A 360 -10.27 -27.32 -28.12
N LYS A 361 -9.76 -26.79 -27.00
CA LYS A 361 -10.44 -25.76 -26.19
C LYS A 361 -9.44 -24.72 -25.68
N LEU A 362 -9.90 -23.50 -25.44
CA LEU A 362 -9.12 -22.37 -24.96
C LEU A 362 -9.89 -21.72 -23.81
N HIS A 363 -9.20 -21.53 -22.68
CA HIS A 363 -9.76 -21.03 -21.43
C HIS A 363 -9.11 -19.67 -21.10
N ILE A 364 -9.82 -18.59 -21.43
CA ILE A 364 -9.29 -17.22 -21.33
C ILE A 364 -8.98 -16.83 -19.88
N GLU A 365 -9.80 -17.27 -18.94
CA GLU A 365 -9.69 -16.94 -17.51
C GLU A 365 -8.42 -17.49 -16.86
N SER A 366 -7.99 -18.70 -17.27
CA SER A 366 -6.82 -19.42 -16.75
C SER A 366 -5.59 -19.33 -17.66
N TYR A 367 -5.65 -18.59 -18.76
CA TYR A 367 -4.59 -18.48 -19.78
C TYR A 367 -4.07 -19.85 -20.24
N SER A 368 -4.98 -20.81 -20.43
CA SER A 368 -4.66 -22.20 -20.73
C SER A 368 -5.42 -22.76 -21.93
N ILE A 369 -4.84 -23.76 -22.60
CA ILE A 369 -5.37 -24.43 -23.79
C ILE A 369 -5.43 -25.94 -23.52
N ASP A 370 -6.49 -26.57 -24.00
CA ASP A 370 -6.54 -28.02 -24.18
C ASP A 370 -6.18 -28.34 -25.64
N VAL A 371 -5.11 -29.11 -25.85
CA VAL A 371 -4.59 -29.50 -27.17
C VAL A 371 -4.78 -31.00 -27.37
N LYS A 372 -5.35 -31.41 -28.50
CA LYS A 372 -5.37 -32.82 -28.92
C LYS A 372 -4.09 -33.13 -29.70
N LEU A 373 -3.26 -34.03 -29.22
CA LEU A 373 -2.03 -34.47 -29.92
C LEU A 373 -2.40 -35.31 -31.14
N GLU A 374 -1.72 -35.07 -32.26
CA GLU A 374 -2.02 -35.72 -33.54
C GLU A 374 -1.50 -37.18 -33.62
N ARG A 375 -0.44 -37.50 -32.87
CA ARG A 375 0.20 -38.84 -32.91
C ARG A 375 -0.48 -39.88 -32.02
N ASP A 376 -0.95 -39.46 -30.84
CA ASP A 376 -1.40 -40.37 -29.79
C ASP A 376 -2.91 -40.21 -29.50
N ASP A 377 -3.58 -39.27 -30.16
CA ASP A 377 -4.96 -38.83 -29.94
C ASP A 377 -5.28 -38.28 -28.53
N ILE A 378 -4.27 -38.21 -27.65
CA ILE A 378 -4.32 -37.72 -26.26
C ILE A 378 -4.71 -36.23 -26.22
N ILE A 379 -5.74 -35.90 -25.42
CA ILE A 379 -6.08 -34.52 -25.07
C ILE A 379 -5.27 -34.07 -23.86
N VAL A 380 -4.23 -33.27 -24.10
CA VAL A 380 -3.44 -32.63 -23.06
C VAL A 380 -4.16 -31.36 -22.59
N LYS A 381 -4.62 -31.35 -21.35
CA LYS A 381 -5.42 -30.27 -20.77
C LYS A 381 -4.56 -29.24 -20.01
N ASN A 382 -5.07 -28.01 -19.92
CA ASN A 382 -4.47 -26.92 -19.12
C ASN A 382 -3.00 -26.58 -19.45
N LEU A 383 -2.61 -26.60 -20.72
CA LEU A 383 -1.30 -26.11 -21.15
C LEU A 383 -1.27 -24.58 -21.17
N PRO A 384 -0.32 -23.90 -20.50
CA PRO A 384 -0.16 -22.45 -20.57
C PRO A 384 0.11 -21.94 -21.99
N TYR A 385 -0.36 -20.73 -22.27
CA TYR A 385 -0.18 -20.04 -23.56
C TYR A 385 1.28 -19.94 -24.04
N GLU A 386 2.23 -19.82 -23.11
CA GLU A 386 3.67 -19.74 -23.41
C GLU A 386 4.26 -21.05 -23.96
N GLN A 387 3.66 -22.20 -23.63
CA GLN A 387 4.16 -23.52 -24.04
C GLN A 387 3.74 -23.91 -25.46
N ILE A 388 2.89 -23.11 -26.09
CA ILE A 388 2.20 -23.44 -27.35
C ILE A 388 2.44 -22.32 -28.35
N CYS A 389 2.76 -22.70 -29.59
CA CYS A 389 2.84 -21.76 -30.69
C CYS A 389 2.15 -22.36 -31.93
N LYS A 390 1.48 -21.51 -32.72
CA LYS A 390 0.90 -21.90 -34.01
C LYS A 390 2.01 -22.41 -34.93
N TYR A 391 1.82 -23.63 -35.40
CA TYR A 391 2.67 -24.20 -36.44
C TYR A 391 2.14 -23.84 -37.82
N MET A 392 3.05 -23.60 -38.76
CA MET A 392 2.78 -23.47 -40.18
C MET A 392 3.62 -24.52 -40.90
N ILE A 393 2.93 -25.50 -41.51
CA ILE A 393 3.46 -26.36 -42.56
C ILE A 393 3.65 -25.50 -43.82
#